data_AF-A0A183UGZ6-F1
#
_entry.id   AF-A0A183UGZ6-F1
#
_cell.length_a   1.000
_cell.length_b   1.000
_cell.length_c   1.000
_cell.angle_alpha   90.00
_cell.angle_beta   90.00
_cell.angle_gamma   90.00
#
_symmetry.space_group_name_H-M   'P 1'
#
loop_
_entity.id
_entity.type
_entity.pdbx_description
1 polymer ?
#
loop_
_entity_poly.entity_id
_entity_poly.type
_entity_poly.pdbx_seq_one_letter_code
_entity_poly.pdbx_strand_id
1 'polypeptide(L)'
;MCHLDDYVLFGHLVPFIYDKFAMEAMGCVELMKLLAKDSFPAMLTASLTWETTAQLIFWQLAHGENVPIDWAVQVIPKLQYSKHAEAVGNIYIMLSRLDREPNISLLRALLSRPPSPPDMFTVDCLKILIGDSDSVPRIAELLGNLIEKAIHSGDLTPQSSQLFAHLDQFRQSCLSKASHLAEQFLARRELQLAFDNARKSDKVSTLRIRFSELFAVMEILSDDGAQNPRTSRRKAVKKSADLSDDEGKTKKKRQKCIVLDSDSD
;
A
#
# COMPACT_ATOMS: atom_id res chain seq x y z
N MET A 1 -24.53 15.92 -27.47
CA MET A 1 -24.35 17.39 -27.60
C MET A 1 -24.09 18.10 -26.27
N CYS A 2 -24.88 17.90 -25.20
CA CYS A 2 -24.66 18.60 -23.92
C CYS A 2 -23.24 18.43 -23.33
N HIS A 3 -22.62 17.24 -23.46
CA HIS A 3 -21.23 17.02 -23.01
C HIS A 3 -20.15 17.78 -23.81
N LEU A 4 -20.48 18.23 -25.03
CA LEU A 4 -19.56 18.99 -25.89
C LEU A 4 -19.65 20.50 -25.63
N ASP A 5 -20.81 20.97 -25.17
CA ASP A 5 -21.09 22.40 -24.99
C ASP A 5 -20.99 22.86 -23.53
N ASP A 6 -21.34 22.01 -22.55
CA ASP A 6 -21.27 22.35 -21.13
C ASP A 6 -21.11 21.09 -20.24
N TYR A 7 -19.86 20.80 -19.88
CA TYR A 7 -19.50 19.68 -19.02
C TYR A 7 -20.02 19.83 -17.57
N VAL A 8 -20.30 21.05 -17.12
CA VAL A 8 -20.85 21.30 -15.78
C VAL A 8 -22.33 20.95 -15.75
N LEU A 9 -23.12 21.47 -16.70
CA LEU A 9 -24.54 21.12 -16.82
C LEU A 9 -24.72 19.62 -17.06
N PHE A 10 -23.87 19.03 -17.89
CA PHE A 10 -23.86 17.60 -18.12
C PHE A 10 -23.60 16.82 -16.81
N GLY A 11 -22.60 17.23 -16.02
CA GLY A 11 -22.32 16.64 -14.71
C GLY A 11 -23.50 16.67 -13.73
N HIS A 12 -24.33 17.72 -13.78
CA HIS A 12 -25.55 17.81 -12.97
C HIS A 12 -26.71 16.98 -13.52
N LEU A 13 -26.75 16.72 -14.83
CA LEU A 13 -27.78 15.91 -15.48
C LEU A 13 -27.51 14.41 -15.34
N VAL A 14 -26.25 13.99 -15.26
CA VAL A 14 -25.85 12.57 -15.12
C VAL A 14 -26.61 11.86 -13.99
N PRO A 15 -26.69 12.39 -12.75
CA PRO A 15 -27.43 11.75 -11.67
C PRO A 15 -28.90 11.51 -12.01
N PHE A 16 -29.57 12.51 -12.59
CA PHE A 16 -30.98 12.42 -12.98
C PHE A 16 -31.20 11.46 -14.15
N ILE A 17 -30.28 11.44 -15.12
CA ILE A 17 -30.33 10.53 -16.26
C ILE A 17 -30.19 9.08 -15.79
N TYR A 18 -29.26 8.79 -14.88
CA TYR A 18 -29.09 7.43 -14.36
C TYR A 18 -30.16 7.03 -13.34
N ASP A 19 -30.72 7.96 -12.57
CA ASP A 19 -31.85 7.67 -11.66
C ASP A 19 -33.14 7.32 -12.44
N LYS A 20 -33.41 8.04 -13.52
CA LYS A 20 -34.64 7.88 -14.31
C LYS A 20 -34.52 6.86 -15.44
N PHE A 21 -33.33 6.69 -16.01
CA PHE A 21 -33.10 5.97 -17.26
C PHE A 21 -31.85 5.08 -17.17
N ALA A 22 -31.62 4.41 -16.04
CA ALA A 22 -30.41 3.62 -15.80
C ALA A 22 -30.09 2.65 -16.95
N MET A 23 -31.07 1.92 -17.47
CA MET A 23 -30.89 0.90 -18.51
C MET A 23 -30.51 1.53 -19.86
N GLU A 24 -31.15 2.62 -20.24
CA GLU A 24 -30.89 3.36 -21.47
C GLU A 24 -29.57 4.15 -21.39
N ALA A 25 -29.24 4.67 -20.22
CA ALA A 25 -28.00 5.38 -19.94
C ALA A 25 -26.78 4.44 -19.98
N MET A 26 -26.90 3.23 -19.40
CA MET A 26 -25.89 2.17 -19.50
C MET A 26 -25.70 1.68 -20.95
N GLY A 27 -26.75 1.72 -21.77
CA GLY A 27 -26.68 1.42 -23.21
C GLY A 27 -26.18 2.58 -24.09
N CYS A 28 -25.99 3.77 -23.52
CA CYS A 28 -25.67 4.97 -24.29
C CYS A 28 -24.15 5.10 -24.53
N VAL A 29 -23.74 4.83 -25.77
CA VAL A 29 -22.34 4.97 -26.23
C VAL A 29 -21.78 6.38 -25.96
N GLU A 30 -22.60 7.44 -25.99
CA GLU A 30 -22.13 8.80 -25.68
C GLU A 30 -21.82 9.03 -24.19
N LEU A 31 -22.53 8.37 -23.29
CA LEU A 31 -22.24 8.40 -21.85
C LEU A 31 -20.99 7.55 -21.54
N MET A 32 -20.80 6.45 -22.25
CA MET A 32 -19.59 5.62 -22.19
C MET A 32 -18.34 6.36 -22.67
N LYS A 33 -18.46 7.24 -23.69
CA LYS A 33 -17.37 8.10 -24.18
C LYS A 33 -16.83 9.05 -23.10
N LEU A 34 -17.57 9.31 -22.03
CA LEU A 34 -17.15 10.20 -20.96
C LEU A 34 -16.21 9.53 -19.96
N LEU A 35 -16.34 8.21 -19.84
CA LEU A 35 -15.39 7.34 -19.19
C LEU A 35 -14.28 6.90 -20.16
N ALA A 36 -14.04 7.64 -21.25
CA ALA A 36 -12.87 7.41 -22.08
C ALA A 36 -11.60 7.91 -21.37
N LYS A 37 -10.46 7.30 -21.73
CA LYS A 37 -9.14 7.61 -21.20
C LYS A 37 -8.82 9.11 -21.19
N ASP A 38 -9.19 9.82 -22.25
CA ASP A 38 -8.80 11.21 -22.47
C ASP A 38 -9.70 12.21 -21.72
N SER A 39 -10.94 11.82 -21.43
CA SER A 39 -11.94 12.67 -20.75
C SER A 39 -12.03 12.40 -19.24
N PHE A 40 -11.73 11.17 -18.80
CA PHE A 40 -11.89 10.76 -17.41
C PHE A 40 -11.14 11.66 -16.40
N PRO A 41 -9.86 12.04 -16.61
CA PRO A 41 -9.16 12.89 -15.64
C PRO A 41 -9.83 14.26 -15.44
N ALA A 42 -10.36 14.84 -16.52
CA ALA A 42 -11.07 16.11 -16.48
C ALA A 42 -12.42 15.97 -15.77
N MET A 43 -13.17 14.91 -16.09
CA MET A 43 -14.44 14.57 -15.45
C MET A 43 -14.27 14.34 -13.95
N LEU A 44 -13.29 13.54 -13.56
CA LEU A 44 -12.96 13.26 -12.16
C LEU A 44 -12.56 14.53 -11.42
N THR A 45 -11.84 15.45 -12.07
CA THR A 45 -11.51 16.75 -11.46
C THR A 45 -12.76 17.59 -11.22
N ALA A 46 -13.67 17.65 -12.19
CA ALA A 46 -14.93 18.37 -12.07
C ALA A 46 -15.85 17.74 -11.01
N SER A 47 -15.86 16.41 -10.90
CA SER A 47 -16.72 15.69 -9.97
C SER A 47 -16.39 15.96 -8.50
N LEU A 48 -15.18 16.45 -8.19
CA LEU A 48 -14.79 16.80 -6.82
C LEU A 48 -15.66 17.92 -6.21
N THR A 49 -16.37 18.70 -7.03
CA THR A 49 -17.27 19.75 -6.57
C THR A 49 -18.74 19.37 -6.71
N TRP A 50 -19.06 18.16 -7.17
CA TRP A 50 -20.44 17.70 -7.28
C TRP A 50 -20.99 17.29 -5.91
N GLU A 51 -22.31 17.25 -5.80
CA GLU A 51 -22.99 16.70 -4.63
C GLU A 51 -22.68 15.22 -4.43
N THR A 52 -22.74 14.73 -3.19
CA THR A 52 -22.39 13.35 -2.81
C THR A 52 -23.09 12.30 -3.68
N THR A 53 -24.40 12.41 -3.92
CA THR A 53 -25.15 11.46 -4.76
C THR A 53 -24.58 11.38 -6.18
N ALA A 54 -24.20 12.52 -6.76
CA ALA A 54 -23.63 12.58 -8.10
C ALA A 54 -22.24 11.96 -8.15
N GLN A 55 -21.42 12.20 -7.13
CA GLN A 55 -20.11 11.55 -7.01
C GLN A 55 -20.26 10.02 -6.87
N LEU A 56 -21.22 9.55 -6.07
CA LEU A 56 -21.48 8.12 -5.91
C LEU A 56 -21.85 7.48 -7.26
N ILE A 57 -22.79 8.07 -8.00
CA ILE A 57 -23.21 7.56 -9.32
C ILE A 57 -22.03 7.54 -10.29
N PHE A 58 -21.26 8.63 -10.38
CA PHE A 58 -20.06 8.69 -11.23
C PHE A 58 -19.08 7.55 -10.94
N TRP A 59 -18.80 7.30 -9.66
CA TRP A 59 -17.89 6.23 -9.27
C TRP A 59 -18.47 4.84 -9.51
N GLN A 60 -19.78 4.62 -9.33
CA GLN A 60 -20.40 3.34 -9.71
C GLN A 60 -20.20 3.02 -11.19
N LEU A 61 -20.33 4.03 -12.06
CA LEU A 61 -20.10 3.88 -13.49
C LEU A 61 -18.62 3.61 -13.80
N ALA A 62 -17.71 4.35 -13.17
CA ALA A 62 -16.28 4.12 -13.33
C ALA A 62 -15.87 2.69 -12.94
N HIS A 63 -16.46 2.15 -11.86
CA HIS A 63 -16.24 0.76 -11.45
C HIS A 63 -16.89 -0.24 -12.41
N GLY A 64 -18.11 0.03 -12.90
CA GLY A 64 -18.80 -0.83 -13.87
C GLY A 64 -18.03 -0.98 -15.19
N GLU A 65 -17.39 0.10 -15.63
CA GLU A 65 -16.55 0.12 -16.83
C GLU A 65 -15.11 -0.35 -16.60
N ASN A 66 -14.76 -0.78 -15.38
CA ASN A 66 -13.41 -1.20 -15.00
C ASN A 66 -12.34 -0.14 -15.37
N VAL A 67 -12.63 1.14 -15.09
CA VAL A 67 -11.71 2.23 -15.34
C VAL A 67 -10.40 1.98 -14.55
N PRO A 68 -9.23 1.98 -15.20
CA PRO A 68 -7.98 1.74 -14.51
C PRO A 68 -7.58 2.95 -13.66
N ILE A 69 -6.95 2.69 -12.51
CA ILE A 69 -6.49 3.74 -11.59
C ILE A 69 -5.50 4.72 -12.23
N ASP A 70 -4.77 4.29 -13.26
CA ASP A 70 -3.84 5.13 -14.02
C ASP A 70 -4.47 6.42 -14.55
N TRP A 71 -5.77 6.41 -14.81
CA TRP A 71 -6.48 7.58 -15.32
C TRP A 71 -6.78 8.60 -14.22
N ALA A 72 -6.73 8.20 -12.95
CA ALA A 72 -6.91 9.09 -11.80
C ALA A 72 -5.59 9.71 -11.30
N VAL A 73 -4.43 9.25 -11.79
CA VAL A 73 -3.09 9.64 -11.29
C VAL A 73 -2.87 11.15 -11.26
N GLN A 74 -3.42 11.91 -12.22
CA GLN A 74 -3.28 13.37 -12.27
C GLN A 74 -4.12 14.11 -11.21
N VAL A 75 -5.16 13.45 -10.70
CA VAL A 75 -6.10 14.03 -9.71
C VAL A 75 -5.67 13.68 -8.28
N ILE A 76 -5.06 12.51 -8.07
CA ILE A 76 -4.59 12.03 -6.75
C ILE A 76 -3.83 13.11 -5.94
N PRO A 77 -2.86 13.86 -6.50
CA PRO A 77 -2.13 14.88 -5.74
C PRO A 77 -3.00 16.05 -5.27
N LYS A 78 -4.14 16.29 -5.94
CA LYS A 78 -5.05 17.42 -5.69
C LYS A 78 -6.16 17.08 -4.69
N LEU A 79 -6.32 15.80 -4.31
CA LEU A 79 -7.37 15.41 -3.39
C LEU A 79 -7.17 16.04 -2.00
N GLN A 80 -8.25 16.44 -1.33
CA GLN A 80 -8.21 16.94 0.04
C GLN A 80 -8.93 15.93 0.92
N TYR A 81 -8.21 15.32 1.86
CA TYR A 81 -8.73 14.22 2.66
C TYR A 81 -10.04 14.54 3.39
N SER A 82 -10.17 15.76 3.90
CA SER A 82 -11.38 16.22 4.60
C SER A 82 -12.53 16.67 3.69
N LYS A 83 -12.29 16.88 2.39
CA LYS A 83 -13.31 17.43 1.47
C LYS A 83 -13.76 16.47 0.39
N HIS A 84 -12.93 15.51 0.00
CA HIS A 84 -13.20 14.62 -1.12
C HIS A 84 -13.33 13.17 -0.64
N ALA A 85 -14.19 12.94 0.36
CA ALA A 85 -14.33 11.63 1.00
C ALA A 85 -14.75 10.53 0.02
N GLU A 86 -15.63 10.85 -0.93
CA GLU A 86 -16.12 9.95 -1.96
C GLU A 86 -14.98 9.58 -2.93
N ALA A 87 -14.21 10.55 -3.42
CA ALA A 87 -13.07 10.27 -4.28
C ALA A 87 -11.98 9.46 -3.55
N VAL A 88 -11.68 9.80 -2.30
CA VAL A 88 -10.73 9.06 -1.46
C VAL A 88 -11.14 7.59 -1.31
N GLY A 89 -12.39 7.35 -0.89
CA GLY A 89 -12.91 5.99 -0.71
C GLY A 89 -12.90 5.17 -2.00
N ASN A 90 -13.25 5.79 -3.13
CA ASN A 90 -13.25 5.09 -4.41
C ASN A 90 -11.84 4.79 -4.93
N ILE A 91 -10.85 5.66 -4.68
CA ILE A 91 -9.45 5.33 -4.98
C ILE A 91 -8.97 4.13 -4.15
N TYR A 92 -9.38 4.01 -2.89
CA TYR A 92 -9.08 2.80 -2.10
C TYR A 92 -9.67 1.54 -2.73
N ILE A 93 -10.91 1.61 -3.23
CA ILE A 93 -11.57 0.50 -3.92
C ILE A 93 -10.83 0.16 -5.23
N MET A 94 -10.39 1.15 -6.00
CA MET A 94 -9.60 0.91 -7.21
C MET A 94 -8.25 0.26 -6.90
N LEU A 95 -7.60 0.64 -5.79
CA LEU A 95 -6.33 0.04 -5.34
C LEU A 95 -6.52 -1.39 -4.82
N SER A 96 -7.64 -1.71 -4.16
CA SER A 96 -7.88 -3.05 -3.63
C SER A 96 -8.29 -4.06 -4.69
N ARG A 97 -8.71 -3.59 -5.88
CA ARG A 97 -9.08 -4.38 -7.06
C ARG A 97 -8.09 -4.19 -8.20
N LEU A 98 -6.82 -3.95 -7.86
CA LEU A 98 -5.82 -3.59 -8.85
C LEU A 98 -5.45 -4.80 -9.71
N ASP A 99 -5.99 -4.87 -10.93
CA ASP A 99 -5.72 -5.97 -11.88
C ASP A 99 -4.34 -5.88 -12.58
N ARG A 100 -3.63 -4.76 -12.41
CA ARG A 100 -2.37 -4.46 -13.10
C ARG A 100 -1.26 -4.19 -12.09
N GLU A 101 -0.03 -4.54 -12.45
CA GLU A 101 1.10 -4.20 -11.59
C GLU A 101 1.17 -2.69 -11.30
N PRO A 102 1.38 -2.30 -10.03
CA PRO A 102 1.65 -0.92 -9.68
C PRO A 102 2.82 -0.36 -10.48
N ASN A 103 2.69 0.90 -10.90
CA ASN A 103 3.74 1.59 -11.65
C ASN A 103 4.25 2.84 -10.91
N ILE A 104 5.38 3.34 -11.39
CA ILE A 104 6.06 4.49 -10.78
C ILE A 104 5.23 5.78 -10.81
N SER A 105 4.35 5.94 -11.80
CA SER A 105 3.50 7.13 -11.95
C SER A 105 2.46 7.19 -10.85
N LEU A 106 1.82 6.05 -10.55
CA LEU A 106 0.89 5.90 -9.43
C LEU A 106 1.58 6.20 -8.09
N LEU A 107 2.73 5.57 -7.83
CA LEU A 107 3.47 5.79 -6.58
C LEU A 107 3.90 7.25 -6.42
N ARG A 108 4.41 7.88 -7.46
CA ARG A 108 4.76 9.31 -7.43
C ARG A 108 3.56 10.18 -7.15
N ALA A 109 2.40 9.90 -7.75
CA ALA A 109 1.20 10.68 -7.48
C ALA A 109 0.76 10.57 -6.01
N LEU A 110 0.73 9.35 -5.45
CA LEU A 110 0.40 9.13 -4.04
C LEU A 110 1.37 9.86 -3.09
N LEU A 111 2.67 9.76 -3.36
CA LEU A 111 3.74 10.32 -2.50
C LEU A 111 3.96 11.82 -2.69
N SER A 112 3.49 12.41 -3.80
CA SER A 112 3.62 13.85 -4.06
C SER A 112 2.68 14.72 -3.21
N ARG A 113 1.70 14.11 -2.55
CA ARG A 113 0.79 14.80 -1.63
C ARG A 113 1.58 15.33 -0.43
N PRO A 114 1.33 16.56 0.06
CA PRO A 114 1.93 17.02 1.30
C PRO A 114 1.42 16.16 2.47
N PRO A 115 2.32 15.56 3.28
CA PRO A 115 1.93 14.88 4.52
C PRO A 115 1.26 15.89 5.47
N SER A 116 0.08 15.56 5.97
CA SER A 116 -0.69 16.48 6.80
C SER A 116 -1.56 15.70 7.79
N PRO A 117 -1.08 15.35 8.99
CA PRO A 117 -1.92 14.74 10.01
C PRO A 117 -3.19 15.60 10.24
N PRO A 118 -4.41 15.03 10.23
CA PRO A 118 -4.75 13.60 10.31
C PRO A 118 -4.94 12.87 8.96
N ASP A 119 -4.53 13.46 7.83
CA ASP A 119 -4.58 12.83 6.50
C ASP A 119 -3.75 11.54 6.48
N MET A 120 -4.46 10.41 6.41
CA MET A 120 -3.89 9.06 6.31
C MET A 120 -3.96 8.50 4.88
N PHE A 121 -4.42 9.29 3.90
CA PHE A 121 -4.72 8.80 2.55
C PHE A 121 -3.56 8.06 1.90
N THR A 122 -2.38 8.69 1.83
CA THR A 122 -1.21 8.08 1.21
C THR A 122 -0.78 6.82 1.96
N VAL A 123 -0.83 6.85 3.30
CA VAL A 123 -0.45 5.72 4.14
C VAL A 123 -1.40 4.54 3.96
N ASP A 124 -2.70 4.79 3.91
CA ASP A 124 -3.71 3.73 3.74
C ASP A 124 -3.67 3.17 2.31
N CYS A 125 -3.42 4.00 1.30
CA CYS A 125 -3.11 3.52 -0.05
C CYS A 125 -1.89 2.58 -0.07
N LEU A 126 -0.81 2.92 0.64
CA LEU A 126 0.35 2.04 0.76
C LEU A 126 0.01 0.73 1.46
N LYS A 127 -0.78 0.75 2.54
CA LYS A 127 -1.25 -0.46 3.23
C LYS A 127 -2.07 -1.37 2.33
N ILE A 128 -2.97 -0.80 1.52
CA ILE A 128 -3.78 -1.56 0.56
C ILE A 128 -2.86 -2.24 -0.45
N LEU A 129 -1.91 -1.48 -1.03
CA LEU A 129 -0.98 -2.02 -2.01
C LEU A 129 -0.17 -3.18 -1.42
N ILE A 130 0.42 -3.03 -0.24
CA ILE A 130 1.21 -4.12 0.36
C ILE A 130 0.35 -5.26 0.93
N GLY A 131 -0.97 -5.07 1.04
CA GLY A 131 -1.92 -6.09 1.46
C GLY A 131 -2.05 -7.21 0.43
N ASP A 132 -1.77 -6.93 -0.83
CA ASP A 132 -1.68 -7.91 -1.91
C ASP A 132 -0.22 -8.39 -2.06
N SER A 133 0.01 -9.68 -1.78
CA SER A 133 1.35 -10.29 -1.81
C SER A 133 2.03 -10.22 -3.17
N ASP A 134 1.24 -10.19 -4.25
CA ASP A 134 1.77 -10.18 -5.62
C ASP A 134 2.32 -8.79 -5.97
N SER A 135 1.73 -7.73 -5.42
CA SER A 135 2.17 -6.35 -5.66
C SER A 135 3.39 -5.95 -4.81
N VAL A 136 3.59 -6.58 -3.63
CA VAL A 136 4.63 -6.24 -2.65
C VAL A 136 6.04 -6.12 -3.25
N PRO A 137 6.56 -7.09 -4.03
CA PRO A 137 7.90 -6.97 -4.63
C PRO A 137 8.05 -5.72 -5.50
N ARG A 138 7.02 -5.45 -6.31
CA ARG A 138 7.02 -4.32 -7.23
C ARG A 138 6.99 -2.99 -6.49
N ILE A 139 6.17 -2.88 -5.44
CA ILE A 139 6.10 -1.68 -4.60
C ILE A 139 7.45 -1.40 -3.93
N ALA A 140 8.10 -2.43 -3.36
CA ALA A 140 9.41 -2.29 -2.71
C ALA A 140 10.48 -1.80 -3.69
N GLU A 141 10.53 -2.37 -4.90
CA GLU A 141 11.44 -1.96 -5.97
C GLU A 141 11.21 -0.48 -6.37
N LEU A 142 9.96 -0.09 -6.61
CA LEU A 142 9.61 1.27 -7.03
C LEU A 142 9.94 2.31 -5.95
N LEU A 143 9.69 2.01 -4.67
CA LEU A 143 10.06 2.87 -3.56
C LEU A 143 11.58 2.98 -3.39
N GLY A 144 12.30 1.85 -3.50
CA GLY A 144 13.77 1.84 -3.48
C GLY A 144 14.35 2.76 -4.56
N ASN A 145 13.84 2.66 -5.80
CA ASN A 145 14.21 3.55 -6.90
C ASN A 145 13.90 5.03 -6.63
N LEU A 146 12.79 5.34 -5.96
CA LEU A 146 12.46 6.71 -5.57
C LEU A 146 13.41 7.25 -4.50
N ILE A 147 13.81 6.42 -3.54
CA ILE A 147 14.82 6.76 -2.52
C ILE A 147 16.17 7.01 -3.19
N GLU A 148 16.60 6.14 -4.10
CA GLU A 148 17.83 6.35 -4.85
C GLU A 148 17.79 7.66 -5.63
N LYS A 149 16.67 7.95 -6.31
CA LYS A 149 16.49 9.22 -7.01
C LYS A 149 16.55 10.42 -6.05
N ALA A 150 15.98 10.30 -4.85
CA ALA A 150 16.07 11.30 -3.81
C ALA A 150 17.52 11.54 -3.37
N ILE A 151 18.32 10.49 -3.20
CA ILE A 151 19.75 10.57 -2.88
C ILE A 151 20.52 11.34 -3.97
N HIS A 152 20.25 11.03 -5.24
CA HIS A 152 20.90 11.72 -6.37
C HIS A 152 20.52 13.20 -6.43
N SER A 153 19.27 13.53 -6.10
CA SER A 153 18.72 14.89 -6.14
C SER A 153 19.09 15.73 -4.91
N GLY A 154 19.37 15.09 -3.77
CA GLY A 154 19.74 15.72 -2.50
C GLY A 154 18.56 16.22 -1.65
N ASP A 155 18.89 16.64 -0.42
CA ASP A 155 17.97 17.05 0.67
C ASP A 155 16.97 18.17 0.32
N LEU A 156 17.24 18.96 -0.73
CA LEU A 156 16.54 20.22 -0.99
C LEU A 156 15.27 20.10 -1.84
N THR A 157 14.92 18.89 -2.27
CA THR A 157 13.71 18.70 -3.09
C THR A 157 12.49 18.41 -2.22
N PRO A 158 11.37 19.15 -2.39
CA PRO A 158 10.13 18.86 -1.67
C PRO A 158 9.68 17.40 -1.85
N GLN A 159 9.89 16.84 -3.04
CA GLN A 159 9.57 15.45 -3.36
C GLN A 159 10.32 14.43 -2.49
N SER A 160 11.61 14.65 -2.22
CA SER A 160 12.39 13.75 -1.37
C SER A 160 11.91 13.83 0.08
N SER A 161 11.69 15.04 0.59
CA SER A 161 11.14 15.24 1.94
C SER A 161 9.76 14.60 2.12
N GLN A 162 8.87 14.72 1.13
CA GLN A 162 7.54 14.10 1.15
C GLN A 162 7.62 12.57 1.15
N LEU A 163 8.50 11.97 0.34
CA LEU A 163 8.71 10.53 0.32
C LEU A 163 9.07 9.99 1.71
N PHE A 164 10.11 10.54 2.36
CA PHE A 164 10.53 10.09 3.68
C PHE A 164 9.49 10.36 4.76
N ALA A 165 8.76 11.48 4.67
CA ALA A 165 7.69 11.79 5.61
C ALA A 165 6.52 10.78 5.51
N HIS A 166 6.11 10.39 4.29
CA HIS A 166 5.08 9.37 4.12
C HIS A 166 5.54 7.99 4.60
N LEU A 167 6.81 7.63 4.36
CA LEU A 167 7.37 6.38 4.87
C LEU A 167 7.45 6.36 6.40
N ASP A 168 7.81 7.48 7.04
CA ASP A 168 7.82 7.58 8.49
C ASP A 168 6.39 7.52 9.06
N GLN A 169 5.42 8.20 8.44
CA GLN A 169 4.01 8.11 8.84
C GLN A 169 3.46 6.69 8.66
N PHE A 170 3.83 6.00 7.57
CA PHE A 170 3.50 4.60 7.35
C PHE A 170 4.10 3.71 8.45
N ARG A 171 5.38 3.88 8.76
CA ARG A 171 6.08 3.17 9.85
C ARG A 171 5.39 3.41 11.20
N GLN A 172 5.08 4.66 11.54
CA GLN A 172 4.35 5.00 12.77
C GLN A 172 2.96 4.34 12.82
N SER A 173 2.23 4.34 11.71
CA SER A 173 0.87 3.79 11.65
C SER A 173 0.81 2.27 11.73
N CYS A 174 1.80 1.59 11.15
CA CYS A 174 1.81 0.13 11.05
C CYS A 174 2.52 -0.55 12.23
N LEU A 175 3.65 0.01 12.69
CA LEU A 175 4.43 -0.61 13.78
C LEU A 175 3.84 -0.33 15.16
N SER A 176 3.12 0.78 15.34
CA SER A 176 2.33 1.00 16.57
C SER A 176 1.27 -0.07 16.79
N LYS A 177 0.87 -0.78 15.73
CA LYS A 177 -0.11 -1.87 15.76
C LYS A 177 0.53 -3.27 15.65
N ALA A 178 1.86 -3.37 15.74
CA ALA A 178 2.61 -4.62 15.54
C ALA A 178 2.23 -5.37 14.24
N SER A 179 2.11 -4.63 13.13
CA SER A 179 1.78 -5.21 11.83
C SER A 179 2.97 -5.98 11.25
N HIS A 180 2.94 -7.30 11.36
CA HIS A 180 3.96 -8.19 10.78
C HIS A 180 4.12 -8.02 9.27
N LEU A 181 3.03 -7.69 8.56
CA LEU A 181 3.07 -7.41 7.12
C LEU A 181 3.94 -6.18 6.81
N ALA A 182 3.79 -5.11 7.59
CA ALA A 182 4.57 -3.89 7.39
C ALA A 182 6.05 -4.09 7.76
N GLU A 183 6.34 -4.89 8.79
CA GLU A 183 7.71 -5.27 9.15
C GLU A 183 8.37 -6.05 8.03
N GLN A 184 7.71 -7.09 7.51
CA GLN A 184 8.20 -7.87 6.37
C GLN A 184 8.41 -7.01 5.13
N PHE A 185 7.49 -6.08 4.86
CA PHE A 185 7.60 -5.15 3.75
C PHE A 185 8.81 -4.22 3.90
N LEU A 186 9.01 -3.62 5.07
CA LEU A 186 10.17 -2.75 5.33
C LEU A 186 11.49 -3.54 5.38
N ALA A 187 11.48 -4.81 5.76
CA ALA A 187 12.64 -5.70 5.74
C ALA A 187 13.05 -6.17 4.32
N ARG A 188 12.28 -5.82 3.28
CA ARG A 188 12.59 -6.19 1.89
C ARG A 188 13.95 -5.65 1.44
N ARG A 189 14.71 -6.51 0.75
CA ARG A 189 16.07 -6.22 0.27
C ARG A 189 16.16 -4.90 -0.50
N GLU A 190 15.20 -4.62 -1.37
CA GLU A 190 15.17 -3.44 -2.22
C GLU A 190 15.13 -2.15 -1.40
N LEU A 191 14.30 -2.12 -0.36
CA LEU A 191 14.23 -0.98 0.57
C LEU A 191 15.47 -0.90 1.45
N GLN A 192 15.93 -2.03 1.98
CA GLN A 192 17.12 -2.08 2.84
C GLN A 192 18.36 -1.55 2.12
N LEU A 193 18.61 -1.98 0.88
CA LEU A 193 19.70 -1.46 0.06
C LEU A 193 19.58 0.04 -0.19
N ALA A 194 18.37 0.54 -0.48
CA ALA A 194 18.15 1.96 -0.71
C ALA A 194 18.40 2.81 0.56
N PHE A 195 17.98 2.32 1.73
CA PHE A 195 18.26 2.99 3.02
C PHE A 195 19.74 2.91 3.41
N ASP A 196 20.42 1.79 3.18
CA ASP A 196 21.87 1.67 3.38
C ASP A 196 22.64 2.68 2.52
N ASN A 197 22.24 2.85 1.27
CA ASN A 197 22.81 3.84 0.36
C ASN A 197 22.53 5.27 0.84
N ALA A 198 21.32 5.56 1.34
CA ALA A 198 20.98 6.85 1.93
C ALA A 198 21.80 7.15 3.20
N ARG A 199 22.05 6.14 4.05
CA ARG A 199 22.90 6.27 5.25
C ARG A 199 24.34 6.65 4.92
N LYS A 200 24.87 6.17 3.79
CA LYS A 200 26.25 6.45 3.34
C LYS A 200 26.40 7.78 2.59
N SER A 201 25.31 8.41 2.16
CA SER A 201 25.35 9.60 1.29
C SER A 201 25.19 10.91 2.05
N ASP A 202 26.19 11.79 2.01
CA ASP A 202 26.10 13.11 2.69
C ASP A 202 25.03 14.04 2.10
N LYS A 203 24.57 13.76 0.87
CA LYS A 203 23.55 14.53 0.16
C LYS A 203 22.17 14.47 0.82
N VAL A 204 21.93 13.47 1.67
CA VAL A 204 20.66 13.27 2.38
C VAL A 204 20.78 13.41 3.90
N SER A 205 21.83 14.08 4.37
CA SER A 205 22.15 14.20 5.81
C SER A 205 21.05 14.91 6.61
N THR A 206 20.40 15.92 6.03
CA THR A 206 19.28 16.64 6.66
C THR A 206 18.06 15.75 6.81
N LEU A 207 17.74 14.98 5.76
CA LEU A 207 16.65 13.99 5.80
C LEU A 207 16.93 12.89 6.83
N ARG A 208 18.18 12.42 6.96
CA ARG A 208 18.56 11.45 8.00
C ARG A 208 18.32 11.96 9.41
N ILE A 209 18.71 13.21 9.68
CA ILE A 209 18.50 13.83 11.00
C ILE A 209 17.00 13.99 11.26
N ARG A 210 16.25 14.46 10.26
CA ARG A 210 14.80 14.71 10.39
C ARG A 210 14.00 13.42 10.62
N PHE A 211 14.38 12.33 9.97
CA PHE A 211 13.67 11.05 10.01
C PHE A 211 14.48 9.96 10.72
N SER A 212 15.25 10.32 11.76
CA SER A 212 16.20 9.42 12.44
C SER A 212 15.54 8.13 12.95
N GLU A 213 14.31 8.21 13.45
CA GLU A 213 13.53 7.06 13.92
C GLU A 213 13.22 6.07 12.79
N LEU A 214 12.87 6.58 11.60
CA LEU A 214 12.67 5.74 10.42
C LEU A 214 13.97 5.02 10.04
N PHE A 215 15.10 5.75 10.02
CA PHE A 215 16.40 5.15 9.70
C PHE A 215 16.84 4.08 10.71
N ALA A 216 16.61 4.31 12.01
CA ALA A 216 16.92 3.35 13.07
C ALA A 216 16.06 2.08 12.97
N VAL A 217 14.76 2.21 12.69
CA VAL A 217 13.88 1.05 12.47
C VAL A 217 14.33 0.24 11.26
N MET A 218 14.68 0.90 10.16
CA MET A 218 15.18 0.21 8.97
C MET A 218 16.45 -0.58 9.27
N GLU A 219 17.36 -0.04 10.10
CA GLU A 219 18.58 -0.72 10.53
C GLU A 219 18.28 -1.96 11.38
N ILE A 220 17.37 -1.87 12.36
CA ILE A 220 16.96 -3.02 13.18
C ILE A 220 16.38 -4.14 12.32
N LEU A 221 15.51 -3.80 11.37
CA LEU A 221 14.89 -4.77 10.46
C LEU A 221 15.91 -5.41 9.48
N SER A 222 17.04 -4.74 9.22
CA SER A 222 18.11 -5.26 8.38
C SER A 222 18.93 -6.35 9.10
N ASP A 223 19.19 -6.15 10.40
CA ASP A 223 19.99 -7.06 11.23
C ASP A 223 19.24 -8.37 11.54
N ASP A 224 17.92 -8.30 11.72
CA ASP A 224 17.09 -9.47 12.00
C ASP A 224 17.03 -10.43 10.79
N GLY A 225 17.09 -9.88 9.57
CA GLY A 225 17.23 -10.65 8.33
C GLY A 225 18.62 -11.29 8.15
N ALA A 226 19.67 -10.65 8.65
CA ALA A 226 21.05 -11.17 8.60
C ALA A 226 21.32 -12.29 9.60
N GLN A 227 20.57 -12.34 10.71
CA GLN A 227 20.69 -13.37 11.74
C GLN A 227 20.01 -14.70 11.37
N ASN A 228 19.22 -14.76 10.29
CA ASN A 228 18.44 -15.96 9.96
C ASN A 228 18.80 -16.71 8.66
N PRO A 229 20.05 -17.18 8.45
CA PRO A 229 20.31 -18.24 7.47
C PRO A 229 20.48 -19.66 8.04
N ARG A 230 20.46 -19.95 9.36
CA ARG A 230 20.99 -21.27 9.81
C ARG A 230 20.74 -21.81 11.23
N THR A 231 19.62 -21.54 11.91
CA THR A 231 19.32 -22.24 13.20
C THR A 231 18.27 -23.34 13.09
N SER A 232 18.33 -24.14 12.01
CA SER A 232 17.74 -25.48 12.00
C SER A 232 18.73 -26.50 11.42
N ARG A 233 19.86 -26.69 12.12
CA ARG A 233 20.64 -27.94 12.04
C ARG A 233 21.62 -28.06 13.20
N ARG A 234 21.47 -29.17 13.92
CA ARG A 234 22.42 -29.86 14.83
C ARG A 234 22.51 -29.35 16.26
N LYS A 235 21.67 -29.91 17.13
CA LYS A 235 22.17 -30.42 18.42
C LYS A 235 22.61 -31.87 18.21
N ALA A 236 23.87 -32.07 17.85
CA ALA A 236 24.55 -33.35 17.88
C ALA A 236 25.92 -33.15 18.54
N VAL A 237 25.97 -33.46 19.82
CA VAL A 237 27.17 -33.60 20.66
C VAL A 237 26.81 -34.75 21.60
N LYS A 238 27.59 -35.81 21.82
CA LYS A 238 28.79 -36.40 21.21
C LYS A 238 28.86 -37.79 21.87
N LYS A 239 29.08 -38.84 21.08
CA LYS A 239 29.21 -40.22 21.56
C LYS A 239 30.60 -40.39 22.19
N SER A 240 30.68 -40.90 23.40
CA SER A 240 31.87 -41.57 23.96
C SER A 240 31.44 -42.98 24.36
N ALA A 241 32.12 -43.97 23.79
CA ALA A 241 31.97 -45.39 24.08
C ALA A 241 32.73 -45.76 25.37
N ASP A 242 32.20 -46.67 26.19
CA ASP A 242 32.71 -48.05 26.27
C ASP A 242 31.77 -48.97 27.08
N LEU A 243 31.90 -50.27 26.83
CA LEU A 243 31.14 -51.46 27.28
C LEU A 243 31.41 -51.76 28.80
N SER A 244 30.67 -52.55 29.59
CA SER A 244 29.90 -53.79 29.41
C SER A 244 28.99 -54.10 30.62
N ASP A 245 28.00 -54.98 30.41
CA ASP A 245 27.30 -55.94 31.32
C ASP A 245 27.03 -55.60 32.80
N ASP A 246 25.75 -55.69 33.22
CA ASP A 246 25.26 -56.79 34.08
C ASP A 246 23.73 -56.66 34.35
N GLU A 247 23.11 -57.79 34.69
CA GLU A 247 21.68 -58.09 34.82
C GLU A 247 20.83 -57.23 35.80
N GLY A 248 19.50 -57.27 35.60
CA GLY A 248 18.60 -57.56 36.74
C GLY A 248 17.47 -56.58 37.08
N LYS A 249 16.28 -56.88 36.54
CA LYS A 249 14.96 -56.83 37.22
C LYS A 249 14.37 -55.50 37.79
N THR A 250 13.20 -55.20 37.20
CA THR A 250 11.86 -54.96 37.82
C THR A 250 11.32 -53.55 38.14
N LYS A 251 10.17 -53.29 37.47
CA LYS A 251 8.83 -52.86 37.97
C LYS A 251 8.39 -51.38 37.91
N LYS A 252 7.24 -51.23 37.21
CA LYS A 252 6.08 -50.31 37.38
C LYS A 252 6.35 -48.83 37.03
N LYS A 253 5.45 -48.05 36.41
CA LYS A 253 3.98 -48.03 36.35
C LYS A 253 3.52 -47.18 35.14
N ARG A 254 2.48 -47.61 34.41
CA ARG A 254 1.79 -46.88 33.32
C ARG A 254 0.87 -45.79 33.88
N GLN A 255 0.63 -44.66 33.17
CA GLN A 255 -0.73 -44.23 32.82
C GLN A 255 -0.78 -43.16 31.70
N LYS A 256 -1.87 -43.21 30.92
CA LYS A 256 -2.23 -42.54 29.66
C LYS A 256 -2.56 -41.05 29.77
N CYS A 257 -2.41 -40.36 28.64
CA CYS A 257 -3.07 -39.10 28.29
C CYS A 257 -4.28 -39.40 27.38
N ILE A 258 -5.43 -38.75 27.60
CA ILE A 258 -6.60 -38.75 26.71
C ILE A 258 -7.11 -37.31 26.56
N VAL A 259 -7.43 -37.01 25.30
CA VAL A 259 -8.01 -35.82 24.66
C VAL A 259 -9.36 -35.39 25.24
N LEU A 260 -9.66 -34.08 25.20
CA LEU A 260 -11.03 -33.60 25.05
C LEU A 260 -11.04 -32.45 24.03
N ASP A 261 -11.74 -32.72 22.94
CA ASP A 261 -12.17 -31.82 21.87
C ASP A 261 -13.64 -31.45 22.17
N SER A 262 -14.08 -30.25 21.80
CA SER A 262 -15.53 -29.97 21.72
C SER A 262 -15.79 -28.74 20.85
N ASP A 263 -16.11 -29.02 19.59
CA ASP A 263 -17.02 -28.23 18.75
C ASP A 263 -18.40 -28.13 19.40
N SER A 264 -19.11 -27.02 19.16
CA SER A 264 -20.57 -27.03 18.96
C SER A 264 -21.05 -25.75 18.28
N ASP A 265 -21.98 -26.00 17.35
CA ASP A 265 -22.93 -25.13 16.64
C ASP A 265 -23.34 -23.81 17.32
#